data_AF-A0A1J5SNX3-F1
#
_entry.id   AF-A0A1J5SNX3-F1
#
_cell.length_a   1.000
_cell.length_b   1.000
_cell.length_c   1.000
_cell.angle_alpha   90.00
_cell.angle_beta   90.00
_cell.angle_gamma   90.00
#
_symmetry.space_group_name_H-M   'P 1'
#
loop_
_entity.id
_entity.type
_entity.pdbx_description
1 polymer ?
#
loop_
_entity_poly.entity_id
_entity_poly.type
_entity_poly.pdbx_seq_one_letter_code
_entity_poly.pdbx_strand_id
1 'polypeptide(L)'
;MLTVSPQLQANGIGKLLLAASENYAKENNFDSIIMTVISVREELIAWYERRGYINTGKTKPFPNDPNFGIPKQELKFIVMEKKV
;
A
#
# COMPACT_ATOMS: atom_id res chain seq x y z
N MET A 1 -2.48 -8.19 -0.90
CA MET A 1 -2.83 -7.11 0.05
C MET A 1 -1.97 -7.28 1.28
N LEU A 2 -1.32 -6.22 1.76
CA LEU A 2 -0.59 -6.24 3.05
C LEU A 2 -1.58 -5.86 4.14
N THR A 3 -1.93 -6.82 5.01
CA THR A 3 -2.95 -6.61 6.04
C THR A 3 -2.43 -7.12 7.38
N VAL A 4 -2.62 -6.30 8.41
CA VAL A 4 -2.37 -6.68 9.80
C VAL A 4 -3.72 -6.73 10.51
N SER A 5 -3.93 -7.81 11.28
CA SER A 5 -5.11 -7.95 12.13
C SER A 5 -5.33 -6.68 12.97
N PRO A 6 -6.56 -6.13 13.05
CA PRO A 6 -6.84 -4.91 13.81
C PRO A 6 -6.31 -4.93 15.25
N GLN A 7 -6.43 -6.06 15.93
CA GLN A 7 -5.98 -6.24 17.32
C GLN A 7 -4.45 -6.18 17.46
N LEU A 8 -3.72 -6.35 16.36
CA LEU A 8 -2.25 -6.35 16.31
C LEU A 8 -1.67 -5.11 15.60
N GLN A 9 -2.52 -4.18 15.16
CA GLN A 9 -2.06 -2.92 14.59
C GLN A 9 -1.34 -2.06 15.65
N ALA A 10 -0.59 -1.05 15.19
CA ALA A 10 0.28 -0.20 16.03
C ALA A 10 1.44 -0.91 16.77
N ASN A 11 1.57 -2.25 16.68
CA ASN A 11 2.65 -3.03 17.30
C ASN A 11 3.86 -3.24 16.37
N GLY A 12 4.02 -2.44 15.33
CA GLY A 12 5.17 -2.51 14.42
C GLY A 12 5.14 -3.61 13.35
N ILE A 13 4.14 -4.51 13.35
CA ILE A 13 4.05 -5.61 12.36
C ILE A 13 4.04 -5.11 10.92
N GLY A 14 3.30 -4.03 10.63
CA GLY A 14 3.28 -3.44 9.30
C GLY A 14 4.66 -2.98 8.82
N LYS A 15 5.52 -2.50 9.74
CA LYS A 15 6.91 -2.15 9.45
C LYS A 15 7.73 -3.39 9.11
N LEU A 16 7.55 -4.49 9.84
CA LEU A 16 8.25 -5.75 9.58
C LEU A 16 7.87 -6.34 8.22
N LEU A 17 6.59 -6.30 7.86
CA LEU A 17 6.12 -6.76 6.55
C LEU A 17 6.74 -5.97 5.40
N LEU A 18 6.84 -4.64 5.54
CA LEU A 18 7.51 -3.82 4.53
C LEU A 18 9.01 -4.13 4.43
N ALA A 19 9.70 -4.26 5.56
CA ALA A 19 11.11 -4.60 5.57
C ALA A 19 11.38 -5.97 4.92
N ALA A 20 10.54 -6.97 5.20
CA ALA A 20 10.65 -8.28 4.55
C ALA A 20 10.45 -8.18 3.03
N SER A 21 9.51 -7.34 2.57
CA SER A 21 9.27 -7.11 1.14
C SER A 21 10.47 -6.42 0.46
N GLU A 22 11.10 -5.47 1.15
CA GLU A 22 12.32 -4.78 0.70
C GLU A 22 13.52 -5.73 0.61
N ASN A 23 13.72 -6.58 1.62
CA ASN A 23 14.78 -7.58 1.60
C ASN A 23 14.57 -8.59 0.45
N TYR A 24 13.35 -9.09 0.29
CA TYR A 24 13.00 -9.97 -0.82
C TYR A 24 13.30 -9.32 -2.17
N ALA A 25 12.96 -8.03 -2.33
CA ALA A 25 13.23 -7.32 -3.57
C ALA A 25 14.73 -7.18 -3.86
N LYS A 26 15.54 -6.87 -2.84
CA LYS A 26 17.01 -6.81 -2.96
C LYS A 26 17.61 -8.15 -3.34
N GLU A 27 17.22 -9.21 -2.64
CA GLU A 27 17.72 -10.57 -2.86
C GLU A 27 17.42 -11.08 -4.28
N ASN A 28 16.34 -10.60 -4.90
CA ASN A 28 15.92 -10.98 -6.25
C ASN A 28 16.28 -9.94 -7.32
N ASN A 29 17.07 -8.91 -6.99
CA ASN A 29 17.47 -7.83 -7.90
C ASN A 29 16.29 -7.12 -8.59
N PHE A 30 15.21 -6.88 -7.86
CA PHE A 30 14.12 -6.02 -8.35
C PHE A 30 14.45 -4.54 -8.10
N ASP A 31 14.18 -3.69 -9.10
CA ASP A 31 14.49 -2.26 -9.02
C ASP A 31 13.54 -1.47 -8.11
N SER A 32 12.33 -1.98 -7.87
CA SER A 32 11.29 -1.25 -7.16
C SER A 32 10.18 -2.14 -6.60
N ILE A 33 9.51 -1.64 -5.57
CA ILE A 33 8.26 -2.17 -5.03
C ILE A 33 7.13 -1.22 -5.41
N ILE A 34 6.08 -1.78 -6.01
CA ILE A 34 4.87 -1.05 -6.38
C ILE A 34 3.72 -1.51 -5.49
N MET A 35 2.94 -0.56 -4.98
CA MET A 35 1.71 -0.83 -4.25
C MET A 35 0.56 0.08 -4.68
N THR A 36 -0.66 -0.39 -4.43
CA THR A 36 -1.87 0.40 -4.64
C THR A 36 -2.53 0.70 -3.31
N VAL A 37 -2.84 1.97 -3.06
CA VAL A 37 -3.48 2.45 -1.82
C VAL A 37 -4.80 3.13 -2.16
N ILE A 38 -5.85 2.90 -1.38
CA ILE A 38 -7.15 3.57 -1.59
C ILE A 38 -6.96 5.08 -1.38
N SER A 39 -7.38 5.88 -2.36
CA SER A 39 -7.10 7.32 -2.43
C SER A 39 -7.57 8.12 -1.21
N VAL A 40 -8.66 7.70 -0.58
CA VAL A 40 -9.23 8.42 0.58
C VAL A 40 -8.53 8.11 1.91
N ARG A 41 -7.54 7.20 1.93
CA ARG A 41 -6.80 6.82 3.15
C ARG A 41 -5.55 7.67 3.34
N GLU A 42 -5.72 8.98 3.50
CA GLU A 42 -4.63 9.96 3.57
C GLU A 42 -3.57 9.63 4.63
N GLU A 43 -3.98 9.22 5.83
CA GLU A 43 -3.02 8.83 6.88
C GLU A 43 -2.13 7.64 6.49
N LEU A 44 -2.71 6.67 5.78
CA LEU A 44 -1.99 5.50 5.30
C LEU A 44 -1.04 5.86 4.16
N ILE A 45 -1.47 6.75 3.26
CA ILE A 45 -0.62 7.30 2.20
C ILE A 45 0.59 8.00 2.83
N ALA A 46 0.35 8.93 3.76
CA ALA A 46 1.41 9.65 4.46
C ALA A 46 2.33 8.69 5.25
N TRP A 47 1.80 7.58 5.78
CA TRP A 47 2.61 6.56 6.44
C TRP A 47 3.57 5.86 5.47
N TYR A 48 3.12 5.53 4.25
CA TYR A 48 3.99 4.97 3.21
C TYR A 48 5.01 5.99 2.69
N GLU A 49 4.64 7.27 2.56
CA GLU A 49 5.57 8.34 2.17
C GLU A 49 6.73 8.48 3.15
N ARG A 50 6.45 8.46 4.46
CA ARG A 50 7.50 8.44 5.50
C ARG A 50 8.41 7.20 5.44
N ARG A 51 8.02 6.16 4.70
CA ARG A 51 8.81 4.92 4.48
C ARG A 51 9.55 4.92 3.15
N GLY A 52 9.49 6.01 2.38
CA GLY A 52 10.21 6.18 1.12
C GLY A 52 9.42 5.75 -0.11
N TYR A 53 8.12 5.50 0.02
CA TYR A 53 7.25 5.36 -1.15
C TYR A 53 6.89 6.74 -1.69
N ILE A 54 6.82 6.86 -3.01
CA ILE A 54 6.47 8.09 -3.72
C ILE A 54 5.19 7.83 -4.48
N ASN A 55 4.26 8.79 -4.42
CA ASN A 55 3.08 8.77 -5.27
C ASN A 55 3.48 8.98 -6.73
N THR A 56 3.17 8.01 -7.59
CA THR A 56 3.54 8.04 -9.01
C THR A 56 2.62 8.93 -9.86
N GLY A 57 1.55 9.47 -9.28
CA GLY A 57 0.48 10.18 -9.99
C GLY A 57 -0.47 9.27 -10.78
N LYS A 58 -0.15 7.98 -10.92
CA LYS A 58 -1.02 7.00 -11.59
C LYS A 58 -2.13 6.54 -10.65
N THR A 59 -3.29 6.28 -11.24
CA THR A 59 -4.45 5.71 -10.52
C THR A 59 -4.99 4.47 -11.21
N LYS A 60 -5.61 3.57 -10.45
CA LYS A 60 -6.37 2.42 -10.96
C LYS A 60 -7.81 2.48 -10.45
N PRO A 61 -8.79 1.99 -11.22
CA PRO A 61 -10.18 1.93 -10.76
C PRO A 61 -10.29 1.03 -9.53
N PHE A 62 -11.17 1.41 -8.60
CA PHE A 62 -11.57 0.52 -7.52
C PHE A 62 -12.58 -0.51 -8.06
N PRO A 63 -12.49 -1.80 -7.69
CA PRO A 63 -13.41 -2.82 -8.16
C PRO A 63 -14.86 -2.48 -7.84
N ASN A 64 -15.75 -2.70 -8.81
CA ASN A 64 -17.19 -2.56 -8.61
C ASN A 64 -17.86 -3.91 -8.29
N ASP A 65 -17.12 -4.82 -7.66
CA ASP A 65 -17.62 -6.15 -7.29
C ASP A 65 -18.38 -6.06 -5.95
N PRO A 66 -19.65 -6.53 -5.88
CA PRO A 66 -20.47 -6.53 -4.67
C PRO A 66 -19.81 -7.17 -3.44
N ASN A 67 -18.86 -8.09 -3.62
CA ASN A 67 -18.12 -8.75 -2.54
C ASN A 67 -17.29 -7.77 -1.70
N PHE A 68 -16.97 -6.58 -2.23
CA PHE A 68 -16.21 -5.55 -1.51
C PHE A 68 -17.09 -4.51 -0.83
N GLY A 69 -18.42 -4.71 -0.87
CA GLY A 69 -19.40 -3.73 -0.45
C GLY A 69 -19.58 -2.62 -1.48
N ILE A 70 -20.67 -1.87 -1.37
CA ILE A 70 -20.97 -0.74 -2.25
C ILE A 70 -20.28 0.50 -1.69
N PRO A 71 -19.32 1.12 -2.41
CA PRO A 71 -18.69 2.35 -1.95
C PRO A 71 -19.73 3.47 -1.77
N LYS A 72 -19.68 4.16 -0.63
CA LYS A 72 -20.54 5.33 -0.37
C LYS A 72 -20.03 6.62 -1.04
N GLN A 73 -18.83 6.57 -1.59
CA GLN A 73 -18.14 7.66 -2.29
C GLN A 73 -17.27 7.05 -3.39
N GLU A 74 -16.81 7.89 -4.31
CA GLU A 74 -15.88 7.45 -5.35
C GLU A 74 -14.56 6.97 -4.72
N LEU A 75 -14.15 5.76 -5.07
CA LEU A 75 -12.88 5.19 -4.65
C LEU A 75 -12.02 4.93 -5.89
N LYS A 76 -10.74 5.24 -5.77
CA LYS A 76 -9.70 4.83 -6.71
C LYS A 76 -8.49 4.36 -5.94
N PHE A 77 -7.67 3.53 -6.58
CA PHE A 77 -6.35 3.25 -6.07
C PHE A 77 -5.37 4.29 -6.62
N ILE A 78 -4.54 4.87 -5.76
CA ILE A 78 -3.31 5.53 -6.18
C ILE A 78 -2.19 4.49 -6.25
N VAL A 79 -1.24 4.68 -7.17
CA VAL A 79 -0.07 3.81 -7.30
C VAL A 79 1.11 4.52 -6.64
N MET A 80 1.72 3.84 -5.67
CA MET A 80 2.93 4.28 -4.99
C MET A 80 4.09 3.35 -5.33
N GLU A 81 5.28 3.91 -5.46
CA GLU A 81 6.51 3.20 -5.80
C GLU A 81 7.62 3.53 -4.80
N LYS A 82 8.39 2.52 -4.41
CA LYS A 82 9.65 2.70 -3.68
C LYS A 82 10.77 2.00 -4.44
N LYS A 83 11.86 2.72 -4.74
CA LYS A 83 13.10 2.12 -5.25
C LYS A 83 13.79 1.32 -4.15
N VAL A 84 14.35 0.18 -4.52
CA VAL A 84 14.89 -0.85 -3.60
C VAL A 84 16.40 -0.77 -3.51
#